data_AF-D0LVY6-F1
#
_entry.id   AF-D0LVY6-F1
#
_cell.length_a   1.000
_cell.length_b   1.000
_cell.length_c   1.000
_cell.angle_alpha   90.00
_cell.angle_beta   90.00
_cell.angle_gamma   90.00
#
_symmetry.space_group_name_H-M   'P 1'
#
loop_
_entity.id
_entity.type
_entity.pdbx_description
1 polymer ?
#
loop_
_entity_poly.entity_id
_entity_poly.type
_entity_poly.pdbx_seq_one_letter_code
_entity_poly.pdbx_strand_id
1 'polypeptide(L)'
;MSEWKVHLVYSDAKSNKFWRARVDGSTLQVNYGRVGSNGQSSTKEFGSMVEAEAALDKQAASKRKKGYADEVVAQEEVAAAAPEPSGPQQVTLVLETGGRQVQVLLSSEGGAVRTEVTEHYASDAEAAAAFTRIRDAMAADGYRAK
;
A
#
# COMPACT_ATOMS: atom_id res chain seq x y z
N MET A 1 -9.63 9.82 1.20
CA MET A 1 -8.91 10.51 0.11
C MET A 1 -8.78 9.52 -1.01
N SER A 2 -9.28 9.81 -2.21
CA SER A 2 -9.32 8.82 -3.30
C SER A 2 -7.91 8.31 -3.60
N GLU A 3 -7.78 6.99 -3.48
CA GLU A 3 -6.54 6.23 -3.60
C GLU A 3 -5.97 6.34 -5.01
N TRP A 4 -4.64 6.41 -5.14
CA TRP A 4 -3.98 6.38 -6.44
C TRP A 4 -3.82 4.92 -6.89
N LYS A 5 -4.74 4.46 -7.75
CA LYS A 5 -4.78 3.08 -8.26
C LYS A 5 -3.45 2.58 -8.84
N VAL A 6 -2.66 3.47 -9.44
CA VAL A 6 -1.34 3.12 -9.98
C VAL A 6 -0.33 4.18 -9.57
N HIS A 7 0.82 3.74 -9.08
CA HIS A 7 2.00 4.56 -8.84
C HIS A 7 3.22 3.97 -9.55
N LEU A 8 3.85 4.79 -10.38
CA LEU A 8 5.00 4.42 -11.18
C LEU A 8 6.11 5.44 -10.95
N VAL A 9 7.31 4.95 -10.67
CA VAL A 9 8.48 5.81 -10.45
C VAL A 9 9.53 5.52 -11.52
N TYR A 10 10.08 6.58 -12.08
CA TYR A 10 11.20 6.53 -13.00
C TYR A 10 12.39 7.26 -12.37
N SER A 11 13.45 6.51 -12.09
CA SER A 11 14.65 7.04 -11.45
C SER A 11 15.85 6.82 -12.37
N ASP A 12 16.58 7.90 -12.63
CA ASP A 12 17.82 7.93 -13.41
C ASP A 12 18.83 8.83 -12.67
N ALA A 13 20.12 8.75 -13.02
CA ALA A 13 21.25 9.39 -12.32
C ALA A 13 21.11 10.91 -12.09
N LYS A 14 20.23 11.60 -12.85
CA LYS A 14 19.93 13.03 -12.70
C LYS A 14 18.45 13.36 -12.56
N SER A 15 17.55 12.37 -12.56
CA SER A 15 16.11 12.60 -12.66
C SER A 15 15.30 11.52 -11.95
N ASN A 16 14.58 11.93 -10.91
CA ASN A 16 13.54 11.12 -10.27
C ASN A 16 12.19 11.69 -10.64
N LYS A 17 11.37 10.92 -11.35
CA LYS A 17 10.04 11.30 -11.82
C LYS A 17 9.02 10.32 -11.28
N PHE A 18 7.86 10.83 -10.90
CA PHE A 18 6.74 10.00 -10.51
C PHE A 18 5.60 10.19 -11.51
N TRP A 19 4.81 9.15 -11.67
CA TRP A 19 3.58 9.15 -12.43
C TRP A 19 2.58 8.31 -11.64
N ARG A 20 1.42 8.87 -11.32
CA ARG A 20 0.35 8.17 -10.62
C ARG A 20 -0.99 8.45 -11.28
N ALA A 21 -1.90 7.51 -11.21
CA ALA A 21 -3.24 7.64 -11.77
C ALA A 21 -4.28 7.00 -10.86
N ARG A 22 -5.49 7.57 -10.86
CA ARG A 22 -6.68 7.07 -10.17
C ARG A 22 -7.91 7.23 -11.02
N VAL A 23 -8.91 6.40 -10.78
CA VAL A 23 -10.24 6.54 -11.38
C VAL A 23 -11.23 6.82 -10.27
N ASP A 24 -12.00 7.88 -10.43
CA ASP A 24 -13.06 8.31 -9.52
C ASP A 24 -14.38 8.29 -10.33
N GLY A 25 -15.17 7.22 -10.18
CA GLY A 25 -16.33 6.95 -11.03
C GLY A 25 -15.91 6.78 -12.49
N SER A 26 -16.37 7.67 -13.37
CA SER A 26 -15.98 7.74 -14.79
C SER A 26 -14.85 8.74 -15.06
N THR A 27 -14.21 9.28 -14.02
CA THR A 27 -13.19 10.32 -14.14
C THR A 27 -11.80 9.75 -13.88
N LEU A 28 -10.94 9.76 -14.89
CA LEU A 28 -9.52 9.44 -14.75
C LEU A 28 -8.76 10.69 -14.29
N GLN A 29 -8.05 10.59 -13.17
CA GLN A 29 -7.12 11.61 -12.70
C GLN A 29 -5.71 11.06 -12.75
N VAL A 30 -4.81 11.80 -13.39
CA VAL A 30 -3.40 11.46 -13.56
C VAL A 30 -2.58 12.58 -12.95
N ASN A 31 -1.58 12.26 -12.14
CA ASN A 31 -0.65 13.23 -11.57
C ASN A 31 0.78 12.77 -11.85
N TYR A 32 1.59 13.65 -12.44
CA TYR A 32 2.94 13.33 -12.86
C TYR A 32 3.89 14.48 -12.60
N GLY A 33 5.13 14.18 -12.24
CA GLY A 33 6.05 15.23 -11.84
C GLY A 33 7.44 14.71 -11.54
N ARG A 34 8.26 15.60 -10.99
CA ARG A 34 9.56 15.25 -10.42
C ARG A 34 9.34 14.89 -8.95
N VAL A 35 9.96 13.83 -8.47
CA VAL A 35 9.91 13.46 -7.05
C VAL A 35 10.45 14.63 -6.23
N GLY A 36 9.67 15.11 -5.27
CA GLY A 36 9.95 16.33 -4.49
C GLY A 36 9.31 17.62 -5.02
N SER A 37 8.48 17.57 -6.07
CA SER A 37 7.62 18.69 -6.48
C SER A 37 6.14 18.29 -6.46
N ASN A 38 5.24 19.28 -6.45
CA ASN A 38 3.79 19.05 -6.51
C ASN A 38 3.33 18.38 -7.82
N GLY A 39 4.18 18.36 -8.85
CA GLY A 39 3.85 17.81 -10.17
C GLY A 39 2.73 18.56 -10.88
N GLN A 40 2.20 17.94 -11.93
CA GLN A 40 1.06 18.42 -12.71
C GLN A 40 -0.02 17.34 -12.71
N SER A 41 -1.25 17.76 -12.43
CA SER A 41 -2.43 16.89 -12.50
C SER A 41 -3.21 17.13 -13.80
N SER A 42 -3.74 16.05 -14.37
CA SER A 42 -4.61 16.04 -15.53
C SER A 42 -5.81 15.17 -15.23
N THR A 43 -6.99 15.74 -15.40
CA THR A 43 -8.27 15.04 -15.19
C THR A 43 -8.95 14.85 -16.53
N LYS A 44 -9.50 13.66 -16.76
CA LYS A 44 -10.20 13.30 -17.97
C LYS A 44 -11.43 12.46 -17.65
N GLU A 45 -12.60 12.94 -18.05
CA GLU A 45 -13.86 12.21 -17.91
C GLU A 45 -14.08 11.25 -19.09
N PHE A 46 -14.65 10.10 -18.79
CA PHE A 46 -15.03 9.04 -19.71
C PHE A 46 -16.55 8.77 -19.61
N GLY A 47 -17.09 8.01 -20.56
CA GLY A 47 -18.51 7.66 -20.58
C GLY A 47 -18.89 6.64 -19.50
N SER A 48 -17.94 5.86 -19.00
CA SER A 48 -18.17 4.85 -17.98
C SER A 48 -16.94 4.61 -17.10
N MET A 49 -17.17 4.07 -15.90
CA MET A 49 -16.09 3.66 -14.98
C MET A 49 -15.16 2.64 -15.62
N VAL A 50 -15.73 1.65 -16.32
CA VAL A 50 -14.97 0.59 -17.00
C VAL A 50 -14.03 1.16 -18.06
N GLU A 51 -14.47 2.17 -18.83
CA GLU A 51 -13.62 2.84 -19.82
C GLU A 51 -12.50 3.65 -19.17
N ALA A 52 -12.78 4.32 -18.04
CA ALA A 52 -11.76 5.07 -17.31
C ALA A 52 -10.68 4.14 -16.72
N GLU A 53 -11.07 2.97 -16.20
CA GLU A 53 -10.15 1.94 -15.69
C GLU A 53 -9.32 1.32 -16.82
N ALA A 54 -9.94 0.98 -17.94
CA ALA A 54 -9.22 0.45 -19.10
C ALA A 54 -8.22 1.48 -19.67
N ALA A 55 -8.59 2.77 -19.67
CA ALA A 55 -7.70 3.84 -20.08
C ALA A 55 -6.52 4.03 -19.10
N LEU A 56 -6.77 3.90 -17.80
CA LEU A 56 -5.74 3.94 -16.76
C LEU A 56 -4.71 2.83 -16.97
N ASP A 57 -5.17 1.58 -17.10
CA ASP A 57 -4.28 0.43 -17.25
C ASP A 57 -3.45 0.53 -18.54
N LYS A 58 -4.07 0.95 -19.64
CA LYS A 58 -3.37 1.19 -20.91
C LYS A 58 -2.27 2.25 -20.79
N GLN A 59 -2.51 3.31 -20.02
CA GLN A 59 -1.48 4.33 -19.76
C GLN A 59 -0.38 3.78 -18.86
N ALA A 60 -0.73 3.04 -17.81
CA ALA A 60 0.23 2.40 -16.90
C ALA A 60 1.15 1.43 -17.66
N ALA A 61 0.60 0.52 -18.47
CA ALA A 61 1.36 -0.41 -19.30
C ALA A 61 2.32 0.30 -20.26
N SER A 62 1.87 1.39 -20.89
CA SER A 62 2.71 2.20 -21.76
C SER A 62 3.86 2.90 -21.03
N LYS A 63 3.66 3.25 -19.75
CA LYS A 63 4.69 3.87 -18.89
C LYS A 63 5.68 2.84 -18.37
N ARG A 64 5.22 1.65 -17.97
CA ARG A 64 6.06 0.50 -17.61
C ARG A 64 7.04 0.13 -18.72
N LYS A 65 6.53 0.06 -19.96
CA LYS A 65 7.36 -0.21 -21.14
C LYS A 65 8.44 0.87 -21.40
N LYS A 66 8.26 2.08 -20.88
CA LYS A 66 9.25 3.18 -20.98
C LYS A 66 10.28 3.15 -19.84
N GLY A 67 10.30 2.10 -19.03
CA GLY A 67 11.24 1.94 -17.92
C GLY A 67 10.77 2.57 -16.61
N TYR A 68 9.49 2.94 -16.49
CA TYR A 68 8.93 3.26 -15.17
C TYR A 68 8.75 1.95 -14.41
N ALA A 69 9.29 1.87 -13.20
CA ALA A 69 9.10 0.74 -12.32
C ALA A 69 7.81 0.90 -11.54
N ASP A 70 7.11 -0.22 -11.36
CA ASP A 70 6.05 -0.35 -10.38
C ASP A 70 6.65 -0.15 -9.00
N GLU A 71 6.30 0.95 -8.36
CA GLU A 71 6.36 0.95 -6.90
C GLU A 71 5.19 0.07 -6.49
N VAL A 72 5.48 -1.21 -6.23
CA VAL A 72 4.52 -2.18 -5.71
C VAL A 72 4.08 -1.67 -4.34
N VAL A 73 3.14 -0.73 -4.36
CA VAL A 73 2.13 -0.64 -3.32
C VAL A 73 1.26 -1.85 -3.62
N ALA A 74 1.63 -2.97 -2.99
CA ALA A 74 0.75 -4.11 -2.83
C ALA A 74 -0.65 -3.57 -2.53
N GLN A 75 -1.64 -4.11 -3.23
CA GLN A 75 -3.03 -3.84 -2.97
C GLN A 75 -3.30 -4.07 -1.48
N GLU A 76 -3.29 -2.99 -0.73
CA GLU A 76 -3.84 -2.91 0.61
C GLU A 76 -4.59 -1.59 0.68
N GLU A 77 -5.90 -1.78 0.58
CA GLU A 77 -6.96 -0.93 1.07
C GLU A 77 -6.51 -0.12 2.30
N VAL A 78 -6.11 1.15 2.12
CA VAL A 78 -6.08 2.10 3.24
C VAL A 78 -6.49 3.49 2.77
N ALA A 79 -7.71 3.83 3.14
CA ALA A 79 -8.22 5.19 3.10
C ALA A 79 -7.28 6.17 3.83
N ALA A 80 -6.89 7.23 3.12
CA ALA A 80 -6.58 8.58 3.62
C ALA A 80 -5.37 8.79 4.56
N ALA A 81 -4.30 9.40 4.06
CA ALA A 81 -3.97 10.83 4.30
C ALA A 81 -2.49 11.21 4.03
N ALA A 82 -2.25 12.42 3.49
CA ALA A 82 -0.97 13.16 3.60
C ALA A 82 -1.21 14.67 3.40
N PRO A 83 -0.36 15.61 3.89
CA PRO A 83 0.89 15.45 4.66
C PRO A 83 1.04 16.37 5.93
N GLU A 84 1.94 16.03 6.87
CA GLU A 84 3.00 16.89 7.51
C GLU A 84 3.76 16.08 8.61
N PRO A 85 5.09 16.30 8.81
CA PRO A 85 5.93 15.42 9.63
C PRO A 85 5.92 15.83 11.11
N SER A 86 4.94 15.35 11.88
CA SER A 86 4.95 15.38 13.37
C SER A 86 3.97 14.38 14.03
N GLY A 87 3.33 13.51 13.26
CA GLY A 87 2.41 12.48 13.79
C GLY A 87 3.13 11.18 14.19
N PRO A 88 2.44 10.26 14.90
CA PRO A 88 3.01 8.96 15.27
C PRO A 88 3.55 8.25 14.03
N GLN A 89 4.83 7.88 14.07
CA GLN A 89 5.48 7.20 12.95
C GLN A 89 4.88 5.81 12.83
N GLN A 90 4.30 5.47 11.68
CA GLN A 90 3.76 4.15 11.42
C GLN A 90 4.26 3.57 10.10
N VAL A 91 4.54 2.26 10.08
CA VAL A 91 5.04 1.52 8.92
C VAL A 91 4.43 0.13 8.88
N THR A 92 4.01 -0.29 7.69
CA THR A 92 3.51 -1.64 7.42
C THR A 92 4.62 -2.47 6.78
N LEU A 93 4.88 -3.65 7.34
CA LEU A 93 5.86 -4.62 6.85
C LEU A 93 5.11 -5.91 6.49
N VAL A 94 5.45 -6.52 5.36
CA VAL A 94 4.87 -7.80 4.92
C VAL A 94 5.99 -8.82 4.76
N LEU A 95 5.81 -9.99 5.36
CA LEU A 95 6.68 -11.15 5.23
C LEU A 95 5.89 -12.31 4.63
N GLU A 96 6.32 -12.78 3.47
CA GLU A 96 5.78 -13.98 2.84
C GLU A 96 6.79 -15.12 2.97
N THR A 97 6.43 -16.21 3.64
CA THR A 97 7.33 -17.36 3.82
C THR A 97 6.53 -18.66 3.90
N GLY A 98 6.89 -19.64 3.06
CA GLY A 98 6.34 -21.00 3.14
C GLY A 98 4.81 -21.09 3.06
N GLY A 99 4.16 -20.20 2.30
CA GLY A 99 2.70 -20.13 2.17
C GLY A 99 1.97 -19.37 3.28
N ARG A 100 2.71 -18.70 4.17
CA ARG A 100 2.16 -17.84 5.22
C ARG A 100 2.48 -16.38 4.90
N GLN A 101 1.47 -15.53 4.93
CA GLN A 101 1.61 -14.08 4.77
C GLN A 101 1.42 -13.43 6.14
N VAL A 102 2.48 -12.79 6.64
CA VAL A 102 2.48 -12.09 7.92
C VAL A 102 2.59 -10.60 7.65
N GLN A 103 1.58 -9.85 8.06
CA GLN A 103 1.57 -8.40 8.01
C GLN A 103 1.83 -7.85 9.41
N VAL A 104 2.75 -6.90 9.51
CA VAL A 104 3.11 -6.23 10.77
C VAL A 104 2.91 -4.73 10.59
N LEU A 105 2.00 -4.15 11.37
CA LEU A 105 1.86 -2.71 11.52
C LEU A 105 2.61 -2.26 12.76
N LEU A 106 3.67 -1.48 12.55
CA LEU A 106 4.40 -0.80 13.62
C LEU A 106 3.91 0.63 13.68
N SER A 107 3.58 1.11 14.87
CA SER A 107 3.34 2.54 15.12
C SER A 107 4.00 3.00 16.41
N SER A 108 4.53 4.22 16.44
CA SER A 108 5.15 4.81 17.63
C SER A 108 4.47 6.12 17.99
N GLU A 109 3.98 6.22 19.22
CA GLU A 109 3.33 7.41 19.76
C GLU A 109 3.69 7.57 21.24
N GLY A 110 4.11 8.76 21.67
CA GLY A 110 4.19 9.10 23.10
C GLY A 110 4.98 8.14 23.99
N GLY A 111 6.14 7.65 23.52
CA GLY A 111 7.00 6.71 24.27
C GLY A 111 6.52 5.25 24.23
N ALA A 112 5.41 4.96 23.55
CA ALA A 112 4.95 3.61 23.28
C ALA A 112 5.21 3.23 21.82
N VAL A 113 5.58 1.97 21.61
CA VAL A 113 5.58 1.33 20.29
C VAL A 113 4.45 0.31 20.30
N ARG A 114 3.50 0.48 19.39
CA ARG A 114 2.48 -0.51 19.08
C ARG A 114 2.99 -1.39 17.95
N THR A 115 2.88 -2.69 18.16
CA THR A 115 3.15 -3.71 17.16
C THR A 115 1.89 -4.53 17.01
N GLU A 116 1.26 -4.45 15.85
CA GLU A 116 0.10 -5.25 15.49
C GLU A 116 0.51 -6.24 14.40
N VAL A 117 0.22 -7.51 14.61
CA VAL A 117 0.62 -8.60 13.70
C VAL A 117 -0.62 -9.35 13.26
N THR A 118 -0.82 -9.43 11.95
CA THR A 118 -1.86 -10.20 11.28
C THR A 118 -1.21 -11.32 10.49
N GLU A 119 -1.54 -12.56 10.81
CA GLU A 119 -1.09 -13.73 10.05
C GLU A 119 -2.25 -14.32 9.25
N HIS A 120 -2.08 -14.42 7.93
CA HIS A 120 -3.03 -15.08 7.04
C HIS A 120 -2.66 -16.55 6.84
N TYR A 121 -3.68 -17.40 6.87
CA TYR A 121 -3.59 -18.85 6.75
C TYR A 121 -4.49 -19.34 5.61
N ALA A 122 -4.21 -20.54 5.09
CA ALA A 122 -4.97 -21.09 3.96
C ALA A 122 -6.39 -21.52 4.34
N SER A 123 -6.68 -21.74 5.63
CA SER A 123 -8.01 -22.09 6.13
C SER A 123 -8.26 -21.65 7.57
N ASP A 124 -9.54 -21.55 7.94
CA ASP A 124 -9.97 -21.21 9.31
C ASP A 124 -9.47 -22.23 10.35
N ALA A 125 -9.41 -23.51 9.99
CA ALA A 125 -8.92 -24.57 10.88
C ALA A 125 -7.42 -24.39 11.20
N GLU A 126 -6.63 -24.01 10.19
CA GLU A 126 -5.21 -23.68 10.36
C GLU A 126 -5.02 -22.40 11.19
N ALA A 127 -5.85 -21.38 10.96
CA ALA A 127 -5.85 -20.14 11.74
C ALA A 127 -6.16 -20.40 13.22
N ALA A 128 -7.16 -21.24 13.53
CA ALA A 128 -7.52 -21.60 14.91
C ALA A 128 -6.42 -22.42 15.61
N ALA A 129 -5.80 -23.36 14.89
CA ALA A 129 -4.67 -24.13 15.39
C ALA A 129 -3.45 -23.22 15.65
N ALA A 130 -3.21 -22.25 14.76
CA ALA A 130 -2.14 -21.28 14.92
C ALA A 130 -2.39 -20.31 16.06
N PHE A 131 -3.61 -19.80 16.22
CA PHE A 131 -4.00 -18.98 17.36
C PHE A 131 -3.69 -19.67 18.69
N THR A 132 -4.09 -20.94 18.83
CA THR A 132 -3.82 -21.73 20.04
C THR A 132 -2.31 -21.84 20.29
N ARG A 133 -1.54 -22.18 19.26
CA ARG A 133 -0.08 -22.29 19.34
C ARG A 133 0.58 -20.97 19.77
N ILE A 134 0.18 -19.85 19.14
CA ILE A 134 0.74 -18.52 19.40
C ILE A 134 0.40 -18.08 20.82
N ARG A 135 -0.85 -18.27 21.25
CA ARG A 135 -1.28 -17.96 22.62
C ARG A 135 -0.48 -18.76 23.65
N ASP A 136 -0.31 -20.05 23.45
CA ASP A 136 0.38 -20.92 24.40
C ASP A 136 1.88 -20.58 24.48
N ALA A 137 2.50 -20.25 23.34
CA ALA A 137 3.87 -19.74 23.30
C ALA A 137 4.00 -18.39 24.04
N MET A 138 3.11 -17.43 23.78
CA MET A 138 3.11 -16.14 24.49
C MET A 138 2.89 -16.33 25.99
N ALA A 139 2.01 -17.24 26.40
CA ALA A 139 1.80 -17.55 27.82
C ALA A 139 3.06 -18.12 28.49
N ALA A 140 3.80 -18.99 27.77
CA ALA A 140 5.07 -19.55 28.21
C ALA A 140 6.15 -18.47 28.38
N ASP A 141 6.15 -17.45 27.50
CA ASP A 141 7.03 -16.28 27.59
C ASP A 141 6.61 -15.27 28.68
N GLY A 142 5.58 -15.61 29.48
CA GLY A 142 5.16 -14.80 30.61
C GLY A 142 4.09 -13.76 30.29
N TYR A 143 3.61 -13.68 29.03
CA TYR A 143 2.47 -12.84 28.69
C TYR A 143 1.20 -13.36 29.41
N ARG A 144 0.32 -12.45 29.80
CA ARG A 144 -0.92 -12.76 30.51
C ARG A 144 -2.07 -12.06 29.80
N ALA A 145 -3.17 -12.78 29.62
CA ALA A 145 -4.41 -12.17 29.19
C ALA A 145 -4.83 -11.16 30.26
N LYS A 146 -5.16 -9.94 29.82
CA LYS A 146 -5.67 -8.88 30.69
C LYS A 146 -7.19 -8.91 30.69
#